data_AF-A0A4D4L334-F1
#
_entry.id   AF-A0A4D4L334-F1
#
_cell.length_a   1.000
_cell.length_b   1.000
_cell.length_c   1.000
_cell.angle_alpha   90.00
_cell.angle_beta   90.00
_cell.angle_gamma   90.00
#
_symmetry.space_group_name_H-M   'P 1'
#
loop_
_entity.id
_entity.type
_entity.pdbx_description
1 polymer ?
#
loop_
_entity_poly.entity_id
_entity_poly.type
_entity_poly.pdbx_seq_one_letter_code
_entity_poly.pdbx_strand_id
1 'polypeptide(L)'
;MAEVFGPDRRAAVCRELTKTYEEVRRGPLAELAAWAAEGVRGEITIVVEGAPAPGPEEAGPAELARRVAVREEAGERRKEAIAAVAQEAGVPKRQVFDAVVAAKNATGSTPREGKAL
;
A
#
# COMPACT_ATOMS: atom_id res chain seq x y z
N MET A 1 -0.07 2.69 -16.21
CA MET A 1 -0.74 1.91 -15.14
C MET A 1 -0.88 0.44 -15.52
N ALA A 2 -1.55 0.10 -16.64
CA ALA A 2 -1.69 -1.29 -17.10
C ALA A 2 -0.36 -2.05 -17.18
N GLU A 3 0.69 -1.43 -17.73
CA GLU A 3 2.04 -2.03 -17.85
C GLU A 3 2.71 -2.36 -16.51
N VAL A 4 2.41 -1.59 -15.46
CA VAL A 4 3.09 -1.70 -14.16
C VAL A 4 2.26 -2.49 -13.15
N PHE A 5 0.94 -2.29 -13.13
CA PHE A 5 0.03 -2.93 -12.16
C PHE A 5 -0.60 -4.22 -12.68
N GLY A 6 -0.38 -4.54 -13.96
CA GLY A 6 -0.99 -5.65 -14.67
C GLY A 6 -2.20 -5.20 -15.51
N PRO A 7 -2.36 -5.76 -16.73
CA PRO A 7 -3.43 -5.37 -17.65
C PRO A 7 -4.82 -5.70 -17.12
N ASP A 8 -4.93 -6.76 -16.32
CA ASP A 8 -6.19 -7.31 -15.82
C ASP A 8 -6.68 -6.64 -14.52
N ARG A 9 -5.86 -5.77 -13.91
CA ARG A 9 -6.23 -5.11 -12.66
C ARG A 9 -7.50 -4.31 -12.85
N ARG A 10 -8.48 -4.49 -11.97
CA ARG A 10 -9.76 -3.77 -12.07
C ARG A 10 -9.56 -2.29 -11.76
N ALA A 11 -10.24 -1.44 -12.49
CA ALA A 11 -10.28 -0.01 -12.21
C ALA A 11 -11.62 0.61 -12.63
N ALA A 12 -11.82 1.85 -12.21
CA ALA A 12 -12.88 2.73 -12.67
C ALA A 12 -12.27 4.07 -13.12
N VAL A 13 -12.62 4.53 -14.32
CA VAL A 13 -12.34 5.90 -14.76
C VAL A 13 -13.63 6.69 -14.64
N CYS A 14 -13.60 7.73 -13.82
CA CYS A 14 -14.71 8.63 -13.57
C CYS A 14 -14.38 10.00 -14.18
N ARG A 15 -15.22 10.48 -15.09
CA ARG A 15 -15.09 11.79 -15.72
C ARG A 15 -16.12 12.74 -15.17
N GLU A 16 -15.70 13.97 -14.88
CA GLU A 16 -16.60 15.07 -14.56
C GLU A 16 -17.61 14.73 -13.45
N LEU A 17 -17.12 14.07 -12.39
CA LEU A 17 -17.94 13.69 -11.24
C LEU A 17 -18.73 14.90 -10.73
N THR A 18 -20.01 14.71 -10.44
CA THR A 18 -20.98 15.74 -10.00
C THR A 18 -21.40 16.77 -11.07
N LYS A 19 -20.92 16.68 -12.32
CA LYS A 19 -21.33 17.56 -13.43
C LYS A 19 -22.38 16.88 -14.34
N THR A 20 -23.03 17.67 -15.19
CA THR A 20 -24.11 17.21 -16.09
C THR A 20 -23.70 16.08 -17.04
N TYR A 21 -22.42 15.99 -17.40
CA TYR A 21 -21.88 15.00 -18.33
C TYR A 21 -20.97 13.97 -17.61
N GLU A 22 -21.36 13.54 -16.40
CA GLU A 22 -20.65 12.50 -15.67
C GLU A 22 -20.62 11.18 -16.45
N GLU A 23 -19.44 10.56 -16.52
CA GLU A 23 -19.26 9.24 -17.15
C GLU A 23 -18.39 8.37 -16.24
N VAL A 24 -18.86 7.16 -15.92
CA VAL A 24 -18.08 6.17 -15.16
C VAL A 24 -17.92 4.90 -15.97
N ARG A 25 -16.68 4.56 -16.32
CA ARG A 25 -16.33 3.29 -16.98
C ARG A 25 -15.56 2.40 -16.03
N ARG A 26 -15.95 1.13 -15.96
CA ARG A 26 -15.31 0.12 -15.12
C ARG A 26 -14.83 -1.03 -15.98
N GLY A 27 -13.64 -1.54 -15.69
CA GLY A 27 -13.06 -2.64 -16.45
C GLY A 27 -11.61 -2.92 -16.06
N PRO A 28 -10.95 -3.87 -16.73
CA PRO A 28 -9.51 -4.04 -16.67
C PRO A 28 -8.77 -2.77 -17.10
N LEU A 29 -7.60 -2.52 -16.52
CA LEU A 29 -6.75 -1.38 -16.88
C LEU A 29 -6.41 -1.34 -18.38
N ALA A 30 -6.24 -2.50 -19.02
CA ALA A 30 -5.95 -2.58 -20.46
C ALA A 30 -7.11 -2.06 -21.32
N GLU A 31 -8.35 -2.46 -21.02
CA GLU A 31 -9.53 -2.00 -21.75
C GLU A 31 -9.78 -0.51 -21.57
N LEU A 32 -9.61 -0.01 -20.35
CA LEU A 32 -9.76 1.41 -20.04
C LEU A 32 -8.68 2.26 -20.72
N ALA A 33 -7.43 1.76 -20.80
CA ALA A 33 -6.36 2.42 -21.52
C ALA A 33 -6.62 2.46 -23.03
N ALA A 34 -7.09 1.35 -23.61
CA ALA A 34 -7.46 1.29 -25.03
C ALA A 34 -8.59 2.26 -25.37
N TRP A 35 -9.63 2.31 -24.53
CA TRP A 35 -10.72 3.28 -24.70
C TRP A 35 -10.22 4.74 -24.64
N ALA A 36 -9.28 5.04 -23.75
CA ALA A 36 -8.75 6.38 -23.58
C ALA A 36 -7.70 6.78 -24.64
N ALA A 37 -7.35 5.89 -25.59
CA ALA A 37 -6.23 6.07 -26.51
C ALA A 37 -6.37 7.30 -27.43
N GLU A 38 -7.60 7.65 -27.82
CA GLU A 38 -7.87 8.85 -28.64
C GLU A 38 -7.90 10.15 -27.83
N GLY A 39 -7.68 10.05 -26.52
CA GLY A 39 -7.67 11.17 -25.59
C GLY A 39 -9.02 11.37 -24.91
N VAL A 40 -8.96 11.62 -23.60
CA VAL A 40 -10.11 11.92 -22.76
C VAL A 40 -9.90 13.29 -22.15
N ARG A 41 -10.93 14.14 -22.22
CA ARG A 41 -10.87 15.52 -21.72
C ARG A 41 -11.73 15.68 -20.47
N GLY A 42 -11.37 16.67 -19.67
CA GLY A 42 -12.08 17.03 -18.44
C GLY A 42 -11.33 16.64 -17.18
N GLU A 43 -11.99 16.78 -16.05
CA GLU A 43 -11.49 16.24 -14.77
C GLU A 43 -11.68 14.73 -14.74
N ILE A 44 -10.61 14.00 -14.41
CA ILE A 44 -10.58 12.55 -14.39
C ILE A 44 -10.15 12.07 -13.01
N THR A 45 -10.98 11.23 -12.39
CA THR A 45 -10.63 10.46 -11.20
C THR A 45 -10.51 8.99 -11.57
N ILE A 46 -9.42 8.34 -11.19
CA ILE A 46 -9.21 6.91 -11.44
C ILE A 46 -9.15 6.18 -10.10
N VAL A 47 -10.02 5.19 -9.92
CA VAL A 47 -9.99 4.28 -8.77
C VAL A 47 -9.44 2.95 -9.25
N VAL A 48 -8.36 2.48 -8.65
CA VAL A 48 -7.69 1.23 -9.03
C VAL A 48 -7.83 0.22 -7.90
N GLU A 49 -8.13 -1.03 -8.24
CA GLU A 49 -8.13 -2.15 -7.31
C GLU A 49 -6.76 -2.26 -6.62
N GLY A 50 -6.79 -2.45 -5.30
CA GLY A 50 -5.59 -2.57 -4.48
C GLY A 50 -4.68 -3.71 -4.95
N ALA A 51 -3.39 -3.62 -4.64
CA ALA A 51 -2.49 -4.76 -4.84
C ALA A 51 -3.04 -5.99 -4.12
N PRO A 52 -2.89 -7.20 -4.70
CA PRO A 52 -3.15 -8.42 -3.94
C PRO A 52 -2.31 -8.36 -2.66
N ALA A 53 -2.82 -8.96 -1.57
CA ALA A 53 -2.01 -9.13 -0.38
C ALA A 53 -0.70 -9.82 -0.81
N PRO A 54 0.48 -9.26 -0.49
CA PRO A 54 1.74 -9.86 -0.89
C PRO A 54 1.77 -11.30 -0.37
N GLY A 55 2.34 -12.19 -1.19
CA GLY A 55 2.58 -13.55 -0.78
C GLY A 55 3.48 -13.60 0.46
N PRO A 56 3.54 -14.73 1.17
CA PRO A 56 4.28 -14.81 2.42
C PRO A 56 5.75 -14.38 2.33
N GLU A 57 6.37 -14.58 1.17
CA GLU A 57 7.78 -14.25 0.93
C GLU A 57 8.02 -12.82 0.45
N GLU A 58 6.97 -12.08 0.07
CA GLU A 58 7.08 -10.74 -0.53
C GLU A 58 7.01 -9.60 0.51
N ALA A 59 6.57 -9.90 1.72
CA ALA A 59 6.53 -8.92 2.81
C ALA A 59 7.94 -8.71 3.39
N GLY A 60 8.69 -7.77 2.80
CA GLY A 60 10.00 -7.38 3.31
C GLY A 60 9.96 -6.84 4.76
N PRO A 61 11.09 -6.78 5.48
CA PRO A 61 11.12 -6.36 6.88
C PRO A 61 10.47 -5.00 7.16
N ALA A 62 10.68 -4.01 6.27
CA ALA A 62 10.06 -2.68 6.41
C ALA A 62 8.52 -2.74 6.33
N GLU A 63 7.98 -3.59 5.45
CA GLU A 63 6.55 -3.81 5.30
C GLU A 63 5.97 -4.45 6.57
N LEU A 64 6.62 -5.50 7.08
CA LEU A 64 6.21 -6.19 8.30
C LEU A 64 6.18 -5.24 9.50
N ALA A 65 7.22 -4.43 9.68
CA ALA A 65 7.28 -3.44 10.75
C ALA A 65 6.19 -2.38 10.61
N ARG A 66 5.93 -1.88 9.39
CA ARG A 66 4.85 -0.91 9.14
C ARG A 66 3.47 -1.47 9.49
N ARG A 67 3.18 -2.72 9.09
CA ARG A 67 1.89 -3.37 9.41
C ARG A 67 1.68 -3.53 10.91
N VAL A 68 2.73 -3.86 11.67
CA VAL A 68 2.65 -3.90 13.13
C VAL A 68 2.36 -2.51 13.68
N ALA A 69 3.06 -1.47 13.22
CA ALA A 69 2.85 -0.10 13.70
C ALA A 69 1.40 0.39 13.49
N VAL A 70 0.81 0.14 12.32
CA VAL A 70 -0.60 0.50 12.02
C VAL A 70 -1.57 -0.15 13.01
N ARG A 71 -1.32 -1.41 13.41
CA ARG A 71 -2.14 -2.10 14.41
C ARG A 71 -1.94 -1.54 15.82
N GLU A 72 -0.71 -1.20 16.18
CA GLU A 72 -0.43 -0.54 17.46
C GLU A 72 -1.13 0.83 17.54
N GLU A 73 -1.15 1.59 16.45
CA GLU A 73 -1.88 2.87 16.33
C GLU A 73 -3.40 2.68 16.46
N ALA A 74 -3.93 1.56 15.98
CA ALA A 74 -5.32 1.15 16.19
C ALA A 74 -5.60 0.65 17.62
N GLY A 75 -4.61 0.64 18.51
CA GLY A 75 -4.74 0.27 19.92
C GLY A 75 -4.50 -1.21 20.23
N GLU A 76 -4.10 -2.03 19.25
CA GLU A 76 -3.72 -3.42 19.50
C GLU A 76 -2.41 -3.51 20.28
N ARG A 77 -2.30 -4.48 21.20
CA ARG A 77 -1.04 -4.69 21.92
C ARG A 77 0.01 -5.23 20.95
N ARG A 78 1.25 -4.74 21.03
CA ARG A 78 2.38 -5.17 20.17
C ARG A 78 2.44 -6.68 19.90
N LYS A 79 2.28 -7.48 20.96
CA LYS A 79 2.37 -8.94 20.89
C LYS A 79 1.27 -9.56 20.02
N GLU A 80 0.06 -9.00 20.08
CA GLU A 80 -1.09 -9.42 19.29
C GLU A 80 -0.91 -8.96 17.84
N ALA A 81 -0.51 -7.71 17.65
CA ALA A 81 -0.20 -7.16 16.32
C ALA A 81 0.87 -7.99 15.58
N ILE A 82 1.98 -8.35 16.26
CA ILE A 82 3.03 -9.22 15.69
C ILE A 82 2.46 -10.59 15.31
N ALA A 83 1.62 -11.18 16.16
CA ALA A 83 1.03 -12.50 15.89
C ALA A 83 0.09 -12.45 14.69
N ALA A 84 -0.75 -11.41 14.59
CA ALA A 84 -1.66 -11.20 13.46
C ALA A 84 -0.90 -10.95 12.15
N VAL A 85 0.10 -10.07 12.16
CA VAL A 85 0.94 -9.81 10.97
C VAL A 85 1.65 -11.07 10.50
N ALA A 86 2.20 -11.86 11.43
CA ALA A 86 2.88 -13.12 11.10
C ALA A 86 1.93 -14.12 10.44
N GLN A 87 0.69 -14.24 10.93
CA GLN A 87 -0.31 -15.12 10.36
C GLN A 87 -0.74 -14.68 8.96
N GLU A 88 -1.06 -13.39 8.78
CA GLU A 88 -1.51 -12.85 7.50
C GLU A 88 -0.44 -12.83 6.43
N ALA A 89 0.80 -12.52 6.83
CA ALA A 89 1.95 -12.58 5.95
C ALA A 89 2.56 -13.98 5.88
N GLY A 90 1.96 -15.02 6.50
CA GLY A 90 2.46 -16.41 6.41
C GLY A 90 3.94 -16.61 6.82
N VAL A 91 4.49 -15.73 7.65
CA VAL A 91 5.90 -15.75 8.09
C VAL A 91 6.04 -16.12 9.56
N PRO A 92 7.21 -16.63 10.01
CA PRO A 92 7.45 -16.86 11.42
C PRO A 92 7.34 -15.57 12.26
N LYS A 93 6.69 -15.65 13.44
CA LYS A 93 6.57 -14.52 14.39
C LYS A 93 7.90 -13.83 14.71
N ARG A 94 8.98 -14.62 14.75
CA ARG A 94 10.33 -14.10 15.00
C ARG A 94 10.79 -13.13 13.91
N GLN A 95 10.50 -13.40 12.65
CA GLN A 95 10.86 -12.53 11.53
C GLN A 95 10.16 -11.16 11.64
N VAL A 96 8.88 -11.17 12.00
CA VAL A 96 8.11 -9.94 12.23
C VAL A 96 8.65 -9.17 13.44
N PHE A 97 8.98 -9.87 14.53
CA PHE A 97 9.58 -9.26 15.71
C PHE A 97 10.92 -8.60 15.38
N ASP A 98 11.83 -9.33 14.71
CA ASP A 98 13.15 -8.83 14.33
C ASP A 98 13.04 -7.60 13.43
N ALA A 99 12.06 -7.59 12.51
CA ALA A 99 11.75 -6.43 11.67
C ALA A 99 11.30 -5.20 12.48
N VAL A 100 10.41 -5.38 13.47
CA VAL A 100 9.96 -4.30 14.36
C VAL A 100 11.11 -3.74 15.21
N VAL A 101 11.98 -4.61 15.72
CA VAL A 101 13.16 -4.21 16.49
C VAL A 101 14.14 -3.43 15.62
N ALA A 102 14.43 -3.92 14.42
CA ALA A 102 15.31 -3.23 13.47
C ALA A 102 14.77 -1.83 13.11
N ALA A 103 13.46 -1.70 12.85
CA ALA A 103 12.83 -0.42 12.55
C ALA A 103 12.94 0.59 13.70
N LYS A 104 12.76 0.16 14.95
CA LYS A 104 12.94 0.99 16.16
C LYS A 104 14.38 1.46 16.35
N ASN A 105 15.34 0.57 16.10
CA ASN A 105 16.76 0.92 16.21
C ASN A 105 17.17 1.94 15.14
N ALA A 106 16.61 1.83 13.93
CA ALA A 106 16.83 2.80 12.86
C ALA A 106 16.23 4.19 13.18
N THR A 107 15.08 4.25 13.86
CA THR A 107 14.45 5.53 14.29
C THR A 107 15.08 6.14 15.55
N GLY A 108 15.69 5.32 16.42
CA GLY A 108 16.37 5.79 17.64
C GLY A 108 17.80 6.30 17.43
N SER A 109 18.38 6.07 16.26
CA SER A 109 19.74 6.49 15.88
C SER A 109 19.75 7.88 15.23
N THR A 110 19.24 8.90 15.91
CA THR A 110 19.49 10.30 15.53
C THR A 110 20.83 10.73 16.14
N PRO A 111 21.83 11.21 15.38
CA PRO A 111 23.07 11.72 15.96
C PRO A 111 22.74 12.88 16.91
N ARG A 112 23.14 12.78 18.18
CA ARG A 112 23.10 13.91 19.10
C ARG A 112 24.16 14.90 18.62
N GLU A 113 23.75 16.02 18.02
CA GLU A 113 24.66 17.13 17.74
C GLU A 113 25.35 17.55 19.04
N GLY A 114 26.68 17.46 19.00
CA GLY A 114 27.54 17.75 20.12
C GLY A 114 27.41 19.20 20.56
N LYS A 115 27.18 19.39 21.86
CA LYS A 115 27.29 20.69 22.54
C LYS A 115 28.76 21.11 22.48
N ALA A 116 29.12 21.96 21.51
CA ALA A 116 30.38 22.66 21.51
C ALA A 116 30.35 23.77 22.57
N LEU A 117 31.50 23.91 23.23
CA LEU A 117 31.86 24.70 24.40
C LEU A 117 31.33 26.14 24.43
#